data_AF-A0A1G6XB71-F1
#
_entry.id   AF-A0A1G6XB71-F1
#
_cell.length_a   1.000
_cell.length_b   1.000
_cell.length_c   1.000
_cell.angle_alpha   90.00
_cell.angle_beta   90.00
_cell.angle_gamma   90.00
#
_symmetry.space_group_name_H-M   'P 1'
#
loop_
_entity.id
_entity.type
_entity.pdbx_description
1 polymer ?
#
loop_
_entity_poly.entity_id
_entity_poly.type
_entity_poly.pdbx_seq_one_letter_code
_entity_poly.pdbx_strand_id
1 'polypeptide(L)'
;MIWELHDVDCFNNFVGPLLARREGDQAIVRLQPRPEHANYTGAIHGGLMMGFIDCALFAGAAILGAEGTSQGLTLECNVQFLASGRLNVPLDAVIDVLRITGRFVFLRGLLVQEGANICNFSGMLRKADAKR
;
A
#
# COMPACT_ATOMS: atom_id res chain seq x y z
N MET A 1 14.29 -0.55 9.75
CA MET A 1 14.11 0.88 9.46
C MET A 1 12.63 1.10 9.21
N ILE A 2 11.98 1.95 9.99
CA ILE A 2 10.57 2.32 9.81
C ILE A 2 10.59 3.61 8.99
N TRP A 3 10.06 3.58 7.78
CA TRP A 3 9.82 4.77 6.98
C TRP A 3 8.42 5.29 7.30
N GLU A 4 8.32 6.56 7.65
CA GLU A 4 7.07 7.26 7.84
C GLU A 4 6.81 8.13 6.60
N LEU A 5 5.76 7.80 5.84
CA LEU A 5 5.34 8.59 4.69
C LEU A 5 4.39 9.69 5.19
N HIS A 6 4.88 10.94 5.23
CA HIS A 6 4.11 12.09 5.64
C HIS A 6 4.07 13.12 4.52
N ASP A 7 2.88 13.50 4.08
CA ASP A 7 2.64 14.60 3.15
C ASP A 7 1.40 15.36 3.62
N VAL A 8 1.55 16.65 3.92
CA VAL A 8 0.62 17.41 4.77
C VAL A 8 -0.64 17.89 4.04
N ASP A 9 -0.56 18.11 2.73
CA ASP A 9 -1.61 18.80 1.96
C ASP A 9 -2.25 17.94 0.85
N CYS A 10 -1.99 16.64 0.84
CA CYS A 10 -2.49 15.75 -0.21
C CYS A 10 -3.33 14.59 0.34
N PHE A 11 -3.94 13.81 -0.57
CA PHE A 11 -4.76 12.65 -0.23
C PHE A 11 -4.05 11.65 0.71
N ASN A 12 -2.73 11.53 0.62
CA ASN A 12 -1.94 10.63 1.45
C ASN A 12 -2.04 11.01 2.94
N ASN A 13 -2.26 12.29 3.27
CA ASN A 13 -2.52 12.73 4.64
C ASN A 13 -3.81 12.08 5.18
N PHE A 14 -4.86 12.04 4.35
CA PHE A 14 -6.11 11.40 4.70
C PHE A 14 -5.92 9.89 4.89
N VAL A 15 -5.12 9.22 4.07
CA VAL A 15 -4.77 7.81 4.29
C VAL A 15 -4.05 7.66 5.63
N GLY A 16 -3.04 8.47 5.90
CA GLY A 16 -2.37 8.59 7.19
C GLY A 16 -0.86 8.42 7.09
N PRO A 17 -0.14 8.61 8.20
CA PRO A 17 1.25 8.17 8.25
C PRO A 17 1.28 6.65 8.01
N LEU A 18 2.10 6.24 7.04
CA LEU A 18 2.31 4.82 6.74
C LEU A 18 3.65 4.39 7.31
N LEU A 19 3.66 3.27 8.03
CA LEU A 19 4.89 2.67 8.55
C LEU A 19 5.31 1.55 7.62
N ALA A 20 6.49 1.66 7.03
CA ALA A 20 6.96 0.69 6.04
C ALA A 20 8.30 0.06 6.45
N ARG A 21 8.42 -1.26 6.28
CA ARG A 21 9.65 -2.03 6.58
C ARG A 21 9.80 -3.26 5.66
N ARG A 22 11.02 -3.76 5.52
CA ARG A 22 11.33 -5.03 4.86
C ARG A 22 11.26 -6.20 5.84
N GLU A 23 10.71 -7.32 5.40
CA GLU A 23 10.78 -8.63 6.06
C GLU A 23 11.18 -9.70 5.04
N GLY A 24 12.43 -10.18 5.11
CA GLY A 24 12.96 -11.10 4.10
C GLY A 24 12.88 -10.51 2.70
N ASP A 25 12.12 -11.17 1.82
CA ASP A 25 11.88 -10.74 0.44
C ASP A 25 10.56 -9.97 0.26
N GLN A 26 9.86 -9.68 1.36
CA GLN A 26 8.58 -8.98 1.36
C GLN A 26 8.71 -7.58 1.97
N ALA A 27 7.81 -6.69 1.57
CA ALA A 27 7.60 -5.41 2.25
C ALA A 27 6.31 -5.46 3.07
N ILE A 28 6.38 -4.92 4.28
CA ILE A 28 5.22 -4.71 5.15
C ILE A 28 4.98 -3.21 5.24
N VAL A 29 3.81 -2.78 4.80
CA VAL A 29 3.34 -1.39 4.94
C VAL A 29 2.13 -1.40 5.84
N ARG A 30 2.12 -0.59 6.89
CA ARG A 30 1.08 -0.58 7.91
C ARG A 30 0.34 0.75 7.90
N LEU A 31 -0.98 0.66 7.96
CA LEU A 31 -1.89 1.75 8.29
C LEU A 31 -2.53 1.51 9.65
N GLN A 32 -2.58 2.54 10.49
CA GLN A 32 -3.46 2.57 11.66
C GLN A 32 -4.78 3.25 11.27
N PRO A 33 -5.91 2.51 11.19
CA PRO A 33 -7.18 3.13 10.81
C PRO A 33 -7.66 4.13 11.87
N ARG A 34 -8.38 5.17 11.43
CA ARG A 34 -8.94 6.25 12.25
C ARG A 34 -10.45 6.35 12.10
N PRO A 35 -11.20 7.02 13.00
CA PRO A 35 -12.66 7.09 12.88
C PRO A 35 -13.17 7.59 11.52
N GLU A 36 -12.48 8.55 10.88
CA GLU A 36 -12.85 9.04 9.55
C GLU A 36 -12.67 8.02 8.40
N HIS A 37 -12.03 6.89 8.68
CA HIS A 37 -11.81 5.79 7.74
C HIS A 37 -12.98 4.81 7.66
N ALA A 38 -13.98 4.99 8.52
CA ALA A 38 -15.15 4.13 8.58
C ALA A 38 -16.06 4.30 7.36
N ASN A 39 -16.73 3.21 6.98
CA ASN A 39 -17.94 3.26 6.17
C ASN A 39 -19.19 3.34 7.06
N TYR A 40 -20.37 3.38 6.43
CA TYR A 40 -21.66 3.44 7.12
C TYR A 40 -21.96 2.27 8.06
N THR A 41 -21.23 1.15 7.96
CA THR A 41 -21.40 -0.02 8.84
C THR A 41 -20.38 -0.05 9.98
N GLY A 42 -19.51 0.96 10.10
CA GLY A 42 -18.45 1.03 11.11
C GLY A 42 -17.22 0.18 10.79
N ALA A 43 -17.17 -0.47 9.62
CA ALA A 43 -15.99 -1.17 9.11
C ALA A 43 -15.10 -0.19 8.33
N ILE A 44 -13.87 -0.58 8.02
CA ILE A 44 -12.99 0.23 7.17
C ILE A 44 -13.62 0.39 5.78
N HIS A 45 -13.67 1.61 5.26
CA HIS A 45 -14.20 1.90 3.94
C HIS A 45 -13.36 1.25 2.84
N GLY A 46 -13.99 0.55 1.90
CA GLY A 46 -13.29 -0.12 0.79
C GLY A 46 -12.46 0.84 -0.06
N GLY A 47 -12.98 2.05 -0.31
CA GLY A 47 -12.25 3.13 -0.99
C GLY A 47 -10.97 3.56 -0.27
N LEU A 48 -10.97 3.58 1.07
CA LEU A 48 -9.74 3.83 1.81
C LEU A 48 -8.76 2.67 1.65
N MET A 49 -9.23 1.43 1.78
CA MET A 49 -8.35 0.26 1.60
C MET A 49 -7.70 0.26 0.22
N MET A 50 -8.41 0.63 -0.84
CA MET A 50 -7.83 0.78 -2.18
C MET A 50 -6.80 1.91 -2.24
N GLY A 51 -7.09 3.08 -1.68
CA GLY A 51 -6.13 4.20 -1.62
C GLY A 51 -4.88 3.87 -0.80
N PHE A 52 -5.06 3.12 0.30
CA PHE A 52 -3.95 2.60 1.10
C PHE A 52 -3.13 1.58 0.32
N ILE A 53 -3.76 0.62 -0.37
CA ILE A 53 -3.06 -0.35 -1.22
C ILE A 53 -2.23 0.38 -2.28
N ASP A 54 -2.80 1.38 -2.94
CA ASP A 54 -2.09 2.20 -3.93
C ASP A 54 -0.82 2.85 -3.34
N CYS A 55 -0.94 3.53 -2.20
CA CYS A 55 0.22 4.09 -1.49
C CYS A 55 1.24 3.01 -1.08
N ALA A 56 0.75 1.86 -0.63
CA ALA A 56 1.57 0.75 -0.18
C ALA A 56 2.36 0.10 -1.32
N LEU A 57 1.83 0.07 -2.55
CA LEU A 57 2.57 -0.43 -3.72
C LEU A 57 3.86 0.36 -3.94
N PHE A 58 3.81 1.70 -3.83
CA PHE A 58 4.99 2.56 -3.96
C PHE A 58 5.98 2.35 -2.82
N ALA A 59 5.49 2.32 -1.58
CA ALA A 59 6.32 2.08 -0.41
C ALA A 59 7.01 0.71 -0.46
N GLY A 60 6.25 -0.33 -0.83
CA GLY A 60 6.75 -1.69 -0.96
C GLY A 60 7.76 -1.83 -2.09
N ALA A 61 7.51 -1.22 -3.24
CA ALA A 61 8.46 -1.20 -4.36
C ALA A 61 9.79 -0.52 -3.94
N ALA A 62 9.73 0.64 -3.28
CA ALA A 62 10.92 1.34 -2.82
C ALA A 62 11.73 0.52 -1.80
N ILE A 63 11.06 -0.08 -0.81
CA ILE A 63 11.69 -0.93 0.21
C ILE A 63 12.38 -2.16 -0.39
N LEU A 64 11.79 -2.72 -1.45
CA LEU A 64 12.33 -3.89 -2.15
C LEU A 64 13.32 -3.53 -3.26
N GLY A 65 13.76 -2.27 -3.33
CA GLY A 65 14.87 -1.84 -4.19
C GLY A 65 14.46 -1.38 -5.59
N ALA A 66 13.18 -1.12 -5.83
CA ALA A 66 12.74 -0.50 -7.08
C ALA A 66 12.93 1.02 -7.04
N GLU A 67 14.06 1.48 -7.56
CA GLU A 67 14.36 2.91 -7.73
C GLU A 67 13.39 3.61 -8.70
N GLY A 68 13.22 4.93 -8.56
CA GLY A 68 12.39 5.74 -9.45
C GLY A 68 10.88 5.56 -9.27
N THR A 69 10.45 4.93 -8.18
CA THR A 69 9.03 4.69 -7.85
C THR A 69 8.39 5.85 -7.10
N SER A 70 9.15 6.67 -6.37
CA SER A 70 8.64 7.79 -5.58
C SER A 70 7.89 8.88 -6.39
N GLN A 71 8.17 8.98 -7.69
CA GLN A 71 7.47 9.88 -8.62
C GLN A 71 6.79 9.08 -9.75
N GLY A 72 6.59 7.78 -9.53
CA GLY A 72 5.97 6.89 -10.51
C GLY A 72 4.46 7.08 -10.63
N LEU A 73 3.86 6.29 -11.51
CA LEU A 73 2.42 6.27 -11.75
C LEU A 73 1.87 4.87 -11.53
N THR A 74 0.74 4.75 -10.84
CA THR A 74 -0.03 3.51 -10.84
C THR A 74 -0.72 3.37 -12.19
N LEU A 75 -0.40 2.30 -12.92
CA LEU A 75 -1.05 1.96 -14.18
C LEU A 75 -2.23 1.00 -13.98
N GLU A 76 -2.10 0.13 -12.97
CA GLU A 76 -3.12 -0.85 -12.62
C GLU A 76 -3.08 -1.09 -11.10
N CYS A 77 -4.26 -1.19 -10.49
CA CYS A 77 -4.45 -1.69 -9.14
C CYS A 77 -5.76 -2.50 -9.10
N ASN A 78 -5.65 -3.82 -8.96
CA ASN A 78 -6.78 -4.72 -8.78
C ASN A 78 -6.90 -5.10 -7.31
N VAL A 79 -8.10 -5.00 -6.75
CA VAL A 79 -8.37 -5.34 -5.34
C VAL A 79 -9.59 -6.24 -5.25
N GLN A 80 -9.45 -7.34 -4.53
CA GLN A 80 -10.50 -8.30 -4.22
C GLN A 80 -10.73 -8.30 -2.70
N PHE A 81 -11.93 -7.92 -2.27
CA PHE A 81 -12.31 -7.90 -0.86
C PHE A 81 -12.76 -9.29 -0.41
N LEU A 82 -12.10 -9.83 0.61
CA LEU A 82 -12.33 -11.18 1.14
C LEU A 82 -13.07 -11.13 2.48
N ALA A 83 -12.83 -10.10 3.29
CA ALA A 83 -13.45 -9.89 4.60
C ALA A 83 -13.57 -8.39 4.95
N SER A 84 -14.31 -8.08 6.01
CA SER A 84 -14.44 -6.70 6.52
C SER A 84 -13.24 -6.29 7.38
N GLY A 85 -12.69 -5.10 7.11
CA GLY A 85 -11.65 -4.49 7.93
C GLY A 85 -12.19 -3.84 9.21
N ARG A 86 -11.45 -3.95 10.32
CA ARG A 86 -11.78 -3.39 11.65
C ARG A 86 -10.96 -2.14 11.97
N LEU A 87 -11.60 -1.07 12.44
CA LEU A 87 -10.92 0.21 12.73
C LEU A 87 -9.86 0.13 13.85
N ASN A 88 -10.11 -0.69 14.87
CA ASN A 88 -9.24 -0.78 16.04
C ASN A 88 -8.06 -1.74 15.87
N VAL A 89 -7.85 -2.26 14.66
CA VAL A 89 -6.81 -3.23 14.36
C VAL A 89 -5.93 -2.67 13.25
N PRO A 90 -4.59 -2.65 13.40
CA PRO A 90 -3.71 -2.22 12.32
C PRO A 90 -3.94 -3.04 11.04
N LEU A 91 -3.85 -2.37 9.90
CA LEU A 91 -4.02 -2.99 8.59
C LEU A 91 -2.66 -3.07 7.91
N ASP A 92 -2.19 -4.30 7.67
CA ASP A 92 -0.88 -4.55 7.07
C ASP A 92 -1.04 -4.96 5.61
N ALA A 93 -0.38 -4.24 4.71
CA ALA A 93 -0.13 -4.69 3.34
C ALA A 93 1.18 -5.49 3.31
N VAL A 94 1.07 -6.79 3.03
CA VAL A 94 2.18 -7.71 2.80
C VAL A 94 2.42 -7.81 1.30
N ILE A 95 3.56 -7.31 0.82
CA ILE A 95 3.80 -7.08 -0.61
C ILE A 95 4.99 -7.89 -1.11
N ASP A 96 4.78 -8.57 -2.24
CA ASP A 96 5.82 -9.17 -3.07
C ASP A 96 6.06 -8.31 -4.32
N VAL A 97 7.34 -8.11 -4.69
CA VAL A 97 7.70 -7.66 -6.04
C VAL A 97 7.93 -8.87 -6.92
N LEU A 98 7.09 -9.03 -7.95
CA LEU A 98 7.18 -10.14 -8.89
C LEU A 98 8.25 -9.91 -9.94
N ARG A 99 8.38 -8.66 -10.40
CA ARG A 99 9.33 -8.29 -11.45
C ARG A 99 9.63 -6.80 -11.43
N ILE A 100 10.90 -6.46 -11.59
CA ILE A 100 11.37 -5.11 -11.89
C ILE A 100 11.92 -5.10 -13.31
N THR A 101 11.52 -4.11 -14.10
CA THR A 101 12.06 -3.84 -15.44
C THR A 101 12.63 -2.42 -15.48
N GLY A 102 13.16 -2.00 -16.64
CA GLY A 102 13.64 -0.62 -16.79
C GLY A 102 12.58 0.44 -16.46
N ARG A 103 11.33 0.23 -16.85
CA ARG A 103 10.24 1.22 -16.71
C ARG A 103 9.10 0.80 -15.79
N PHE A 104 8.98 -0.48 -15.44
CA PHE A 104 7.80 -1.00 -14.76
C PHE A 104 8.15 -1.90 -13.58
N VAL A 105 7.30 -1.87 -12.56
CA VAL A 105 7.33 -2.75 -11.39
C VAL A 105 5.99 -3.48 -11.32
N PHE A 106 6.03 -4.79 -11.17
CA PHE A 106 4.86 -5.66 -11.02
C PHE A 106 4.84 -6.19 -9.59
N LEU A 107 3.74 -5.98 -8.88
CA LEU A 107 3.60 -6.33 -7.47
C LEU A 107 2.29 -7.08 -7.21
N ARG A 108 2.27 -7.83 -6.11
CA ARG A 108 1.06 -8.39 -5.51
C ARG A 108 1.12 -8.33 -4.01
N GLY A 109 0.00 -8.53 -3.35
CA GLY A 109 0.00 -8.63 -1.90
C GLY A 109 -1.35 -8.95 -1.29
N LEU A 110 -1.33 -9.01 0.03
CA LEU A 110 -2.50 -9.19 0.87
C LEU A 110 -2.62 -8.03 1.85
N LEU A 111 -3.86 -7.59 2.10
CA LEU A 111 -4.15 -6.85 3.33
C LEU A 111 -4.48 -7.83 4.43
N VAL A 112 -3.87 -7.67 5.59
CA VAL A 112 -3.98 -8.60 6.72
C VAL A 112 -4.30 -7.84 8.01
N GLN A 113 -5.20 -8.41 8.83
CA GLN A 113 -5.47 -7.99 10.20
C GLN A 113 -5.46 -9.22 11.12
N GLU A 114 -4.56 -9.25 12.11
CA GLU A 114 -4.45 -10.35 13.09
C GLU A 114 -4.41 -11.75 12.42
N GLY A 115 -3.73 -11.87 11.28
CA GLY A 115 -3.62 -13.12 10.52
C GLY A 115 -4.78 -13.44 9.57
N ALA A 116 -5.86 -12.65 9.58
CA ALA A 116 -6.95 -12.78 8.62
C ALA A 116 -6.70 -11.94 7.36
N ASN A 117 -6.88 -12.55 6.18
CA ASN A 117 -6.79 -11.85 4.90
C ASN A 117 -8.06 -11.03 4.66
N ILE A 118 -7.89 -9.72 4.54
CA ILE A 118 -8.96 -8.75 4.30
C ILE A 118 -9.13 -8.51 2.80
N CYS A 119 -8.02 -8.34 2.08
CA CYS A 119 -8.01 -8.16 0.63
C CYS A 119 -6.86 -8.95 -0.01
N ASN A 120 -7.07 -9.38 -1.24
CA ASN A 120 -5.99 -9.71 -2.18
C ASN A 120 -5.84 -8.56 -3.18
N PHE A 121 -4.61 -8.25 -3.59
CA PHE A 121 -4.36 -7.22 -4.59
C PHE A 121 -3.18 -7.51 -5.50
N SER A 122 -3.23 -6.92 -6.69
CA SER A 122 -2.11 -6.85 -7.64
C SER A 122 -2.01 -5.45 -8.21
N GLY A 123 -0.81 -5.05 -8.61
CA GLY A 123 -0.60 -3.73 -9.19
C GLY A 123 0.60 -3.64 -10.12
N MET A 124 0.55 -2.63 -10.98
CA MET A 124 1.62 -2.28 -11.90
C MET A 124 1.95 -0.80 -11.76
N LEU A 125 3.21 -0.51 -11.46
CA LEU A 125 3.73 0.85 -11.38
C LEU A 125 4.61 1.14 -12.60
N ARG A 126 4.48 2.34 -13.16
CA ARG A 126 5.48 2.93 -14.05
C ARG A 126 6.45 3.78 -13.24
N LYS A 127 7.75 3.50 -13.38
CA LYS A 127 8.83 4.33 -12.83
C LYS A 127 8.86 5.70 -13.49
N ALA A 128 9.18 6.73 -12.73
CA ALA A 128 9.50 8.03 -13.27
C ALA A 128 10.69 7.93 -14.24
N ASP A 129 10.67 8.72 -15.30
CA ASP A 129 11.84 8.87 -16.14
C ASP A 129 12.96 9.50 -15.31
N ALA A 130 14.19 9.01 -15.44
CA ALA A 130 15.33 9.68 -14.82
C ALA A 130 15.37 11.11 -15.34
N LYS A 131 15.44 12.10 -14.44
CA LYS A 131 15.68 13.50 -14.85
C LYS A 131 16.96 13.50 -15.69
N ARG A 132 16.81 13.86 -16.97
CA ARG A 132 17.94 14.13 -17.87
C ARG A 132 18.76 15.31 -17.34
#